data_AF-A0A452Y7P6-F1
#
_entry.id   AF-A0A452Y7P6-F1
#
_cell.length_a   1.000
_cell.length_b   1.000
_cell.length_c   1.000
_cell.angle_alpha   90.00
_cell.angle_beta   90.00
_cell.angle_gamma   90.00
#
_symmetry.space_group_name_H-M   'P 1'
#
loop_
_entity.id
_entity.type
_entity.pdbx_description
1 polymer ?
#
loop_
_entity_poly.entity_id
_entity_poly.type
_entity_poly.pdbx_seq_one_letter_code
_entity_poly.pdbx_strand_id
1 'polypeptide(L)'
;MVVDALAAILDKAKAAGHIKGIVPHLVGGNGVSLLQYADDTIIMVEGSESDISNLNFLLLCFQQMSGLRINFDKSEVMVLGYTQDERKSIADRLNCQLGCFPTTYLGIPISDSRLTVAELRPTVGKLQHRIEPWQGRWLSKAARTVLINSSLSSLLLFIMSFYSLPETLHHEIATVQGRFFWAGEGDK
;
A
#
# COMPACT_ATOMS: atom_id res chain seq x y z
N MET A 1 -23.53 3.28 -2.53
CA MET A 1 -22.69 4.04 -3.50
C MET A 1 -22.25 3.10 -4.61
N VAL A 2 -21.87 3.59 -5.80
CA VAL A 2 -21.40 2.74 -6.92
C VAL A 2 -20.22 1.83 -6.50
N VAL A 3 -19.41 2.30 -5.56
CA VAL A 3 -18.27 1.57 -4.99
C VAL A 3 -18.69 0.33 -4.19
N ASP A 4 -19.77 0.40 -3.41
CA ASP A 4 -20.32 -0.76 -2.69
C ASP A 4 -20.79 -1.86 -3.66
N ALA A 5 -21.05 -1.52 -4.93
CA ALA A 5 -21.45 -2.48 -5.93
C ALA A 5 -20.32 -3.45 -6.28
N LEU A 6 -19.06 -3.00 -6.36
CA LEU A 6 -17.93 -3.90 -6.65
C LEU A 6 -17.74 -4.90 -5.49
N ALA A 7 -17.77 -4.42 -4.26
CA ALA A 7 -17.74 -5.26 -3.07
C ALA A 7 -18.87 -6.29 -3.09
N ALA A 8 -20.11 -5.85 -3.34
CA ALA A 8 -21.27 -6.73 -3.42
C ALA A 8 -21.18 -7.77 -4.56
N ILE A 9 -20.61 -7.42 -5.71
CA ILE A 9 -20.37 -8.35 -6.83
C ILE A 9 -19.38 -9.43 -6.41
N LEU A 10 -18.25 -9.04 -5.82
CA LEU A 10 -17.22 -9.98 -5.38
C LEU A 10 -17.71 -10.87 -4.22
N ASP A 11 -18.49 -10.32 -3.28
CA ASP A 11 -19.09 -11.09 -2.19
C ASP A 11 -20.09 -12.14 -2.70
N LYS A 12 -20.93 -11.77 -3.68
CA LYS A 12 -21.83 -12.73 -4.33
C LYS A 12 -21.06 -13.79 -5.11
N ALA A 13 -20.01 -13.41 -5.83
CA ALA A 13 -19.18 -14.35 -6.57
C ALA A 13 -18.45 -15.34 -5.63
N LYS A 14 -17.98 -14.86 -4.47
CA LYS A 14 -17.43 -15.73 -3.40
C LYS A 14 -18.47 -16.68 -2.83
N ALA A 15 -19.68 -16.19 -2.55
CA ALA A 15 -20.76 -17.01 -2.00
C ALA A 15 -21.21 -18.10 -2.98
N ALA A 16 -21.15 -17.81 -4.29
CA ALA A 16 -21.43 -18.76 -5.36
C ALA A 16 -20.25 -19.69 -5.71
N GLY A 17 -19.07 -19.47 -5.11
CA GLY A 17 -17.86 -20.27 -5.38
C GLY A 17 -17.19 -19.98 -6.72
N HIS A 18 -17.50 -18.85 -7.37
CA HIS A 18 -16.87 -18.43 -8.63
C HIS A 18 -15.48 -17.85 -8.45
N ILE A 19 -15.24 -17.23 -7.29
CA ILE A 19 -13.92 -16.77 -6.88
C ILE A 19 -13.66 -17.20 -5.44
N LYS A 20 -12.40 -17.42 -5.10
CA LYS A 20 -12.00 -17.70 -3.72
C LYS A 20 -11.09 -16.59 -3.20
N GLY A 21 -11.46 -16.05 -2.04
CA GLY A 21 -10.63 -15.10 -1.33
C GLY A 21 -9.41 -15.77 -0.70
N ILE A 22 -8.45 -14.96 -0.29
CA ILE A 22 -7.23 -15.43 0.36
C ILE A 22 -7.43 -15.58 1.88
N VAL A 23 -6.55 -16.35 2.53
CA VAL A 23 -6.51 -16.56 4.00
C VAL A 23 -7.87 -16.88 4.67
N PRO A 24 -8.64 -17.86 4.16
CA PRO A 24 -9.94 -18.22 4.74
C PRO A 24 -9.87 -18.75 6.18
N HIS A 25 -8.68 -19.12 6.66
CA HIS A 25 -8.43 -19.56 8.03
C HIS A 25 -8.29 -18.40 9.03
N LEU A 26 -8.01 -17.18 8.56
CA LEU A 26 -7.89 -15.97 9.40
C LEU A 26 -9.15 -15.11 9.33
N VAL A 27 -9.88 -15.16 8.21
CA VAL A 27 -11.09 -14.38 7.98
C VAL A 27 -12.22 -15.31 7.58
N GLY A 28 -13.25 -15.38 8.43
CA GLY A 28 -14.46 -16.17 8.15
C GLY A 28 -15.17 -15.70 6.88
N GLY A 29 -15.95 -16.58 6.24
CA GLY A 29 -16.71 -16.24 5.04
C GLY A 29 -15.91 -16.31 3.74
N ASN A 30 -15.18 -17.42 3.51
CA ASN A 30 -14.42 -17.72 2.29
C ASN A 30 -13.23 -16.78 1.99
N GLY A 31 -12.65 -16.17 3.02
CA GLY A 31 -11.43 -15.36 2.91
C GLY A 31 -11.64 -13.93 2.41
N VAL A 32 -10.54 -13.18 2.38
CA VAL A 32 -10.53 -11.78 1.96
C VAL A 32 -10.37 -11.70 0.44
N SER A 33 -11.21 -10.92 -0.24
CA SER A 33 -11.13 -10.73 -1.69
C SER A 33 -10.99 -9.29 -2.14
N LEU A 34 -11.24 -8.33 -1.25
CA LEU A 34 -11.26 -6.91 -1.58
C LEU A 34 -10.74 -6.10 -0.39
N LEU A 35 -9.81 -5.20 -0.66
CA LEU A 35 -9.42 -4.08 0.20
C LEU A 35 -9.62 -2.81 -0.63
N GLN A 36 -10.39 -1.86 -0.10
CA GLN A 36 -10.75 -0.67 -0.85
C GLN A 36 -10.73 0.57 0.03
N TYR A 37 -10.08 1.62 -0.50
CA TYR A 37 -10.09 2.94 0.09
C TYR A 37 -10.19 3.98 -1.03
N ALA A 38 -11.33 4.68 -1.11
CA ALA A 38 -11.64 5.56 -2.24
C ALA A 38 -11.45 4.85 -3.59
N ASP A 39 -10.51 5.33 -4.42
CA ASP A 39 -10.11 4.76 -5.71
C ASP A 39 -9.00 3.70 -5.61
N ASP A 40 -8.26 3.65 -4.50
CA ASP A 40 -7.20 2.67 -4.26
C ASP A 40 -7.81 1.30 -3.87
N THR A 41 -7.88 0.40 -4.86
CA THR A 41 -8.53 -0.91 -4.73
C THR A 41 -7.55 -2.05 -4.96
N ILE A 42 -7.47 -2.98 -4.00
CA ILE A 42 -6.75 -4.25 -4.12
C ILE A 42 -7.76 -5.39 -4.15
N ILE A 43 -7.70 -6.21 -5.19
CA ILE A 43 -8.49 -7.43 -5.32
C ILE A 43 -7.57 -8.63 -5.09
N MET A 44 -8.01 -9.58 -4.27
CA MET A 44 -7.23 -10.76 -3.91
C MET A 44 -8.01 -12.03 -4.24
N VAL A 45 -7.38 -12.94 -4.97
CA VAL A 45 -7.96 -14.23 -5.36
C VAL A 45 -6.91 -15.33 -5.27
N GLU A 46 -7.34 -16.59 -5.09
CA GLU A 46 -6.44 -17.76 -5.01
C GLU A 46 -5.60 -17.94 -6.30
N GLY A 47 -6.11 -17.49 -7.45
CA GLY A 47 -5.35 -17.39 -8.68
C GLY A 47 -5.48 -18.59 -9.61
N SER A 48 -6.49 -19.47 -9.40
CA SER A 48 -6.79 -20.52 -10.37
C SER A 48 -7.21 -19.92 -11.72
N GLU A 49 -7.03 -20.68 -12.80
CA GLU A 49 -7.46 -20.31 -14.15
C GLU A 49 -8.93 -19.85 -14.21
N SER A 50 -9.79 -20.52 -13.42
CA SER A 50 -11.20 -20.14 -13.24
C SER A 50 -11.36 -18.83 -12.48
N ASP A 51 -10.59 -18.60 -11.41
CA ASP A 51 -10.67 -17.35 -10.65
C ASP A 51 -10.29 -16.15 -11.51
N ILE A 52 -9.22 -16.26 -12.31
CA ILE A 52 -8.74 -15.20 -13.20
C ILE A 52 -9.78 -14.89 -14.28
N SER A 53 -10.37 -15.92 -14.89
CA SER A 53 -11.39 -15.76 -15.92
C SER A 53 -12.67 -15.13 -15.36
N ASN A 54 -13.12 -15.60 -14.19
CA ASN A 54 -14.29 -15.07 -13.50
C ASN A 54 -14.06 -13.63 -13.03
N LEU A 55 -12.87 -13.32 -12.51
CA LEU A 55 -12.52 -11.97 -12.09
C LEU A 55 -12.60 -10.99 -13.27
N ASN A 56 -12.01 -11.33 -14.41
CA ASN A 56 -12.07 -10.48 -15.60
C ASN A 56 -13.53 -10.23 -16.04
N PHE A 57 -14.35 -11.28 -16.05
CA PHE A 57 -15.78 -11.16 -16.35
C PHE A 57 -16.53 -10.25 -15.35
N LEU A 58 -16.29 -10.42 -14.04
CA LEU A 58 -16.92 -9.61 -12.99
C LEU A 58 -16.54 -8.13 -13.09
N LEU A 59 -15.28 -7.84 -13.43
CA LEU A 59 -14.79 -6.48 -13.66
C LEU A 59 -15.46 -5.84 -14.89
N LEU A 60 -15.61 -6.57 -15.99
CA LEU A 60 -16.36 -6.11 -17.17
C LEU A 60 -17.83 -5.84 -16.84
N CYS A 61 -18.48 -6.73 -16.09
CA CYS A 61 -19.84 -6.51 -15.62
C CYS A 61 -19.95 -5.25 -14.76
N PHE A 62 -19.00 -5.06 -13.83
CA PHE A 62 -18.95 -3.85 -13.01
C PHE A 62 -18.81 -2.58 -13.86
N GLN A 63 -17.89 -2.57 -14.83
CA GLN A 63 -17.73 -1.43 -15.74
C GLN A 63 -19.02 -1.11 -16.49
N GLN A 64 -19.69 -2.14 -17.02
CA GLN A 64 -20.93 -1.98 -17.77
C GLN A 64 -22.09 -1.47 -16.90
N MET A 65 -22.22 -1.95 -15.66
CA MET A 65 -23.29 -1.55 -14.74
C MET A 65 -23.06 -0.17 -14.12
N SER A 66 -21.81 0.18 -13.81
CA SER A 66 -21.46 1.41 -13.12
C SER A 66 -21.22 2.60 -14.06
N GLY A 67 -20.89 2.32 -15.33
CA GLY A 67 -20.37 3.33 -16.27
C GLY A 67 -18.92 3.76 -15.95
N LEU A 68 -18.28 3.18 -14.93
CA LEU A 68 -16.88 3.42 -14.61
C LEU A 68 -15.97 2.58 -15.49
N ARG A 69 -14.74 3.04 -15.68
CA ARG A 69 -13.70 2.31 -16.43
C ARG A 69 -12.51 2.02 -15.53
N ILE A 70 -12.12 0.75 -15.46
CA ILE A 70 -10.90 0.33 -14.78
C ILE A 70 -9.73 0.82 -15.63
N ASN A 71 -8.77 1.48 -14.97
CA ASN A 71 -7.56 1.94 -15.61
C ASN A 71 -6.50 0.83 -15.53
N PHE A 72 -6.52 -0.06 -16.52
CA PHE A 72 -5.58 -1.17 -16.62
C PHE A 72 -4.12 -0.71 -16.78
N ASP A 73 -3.87 0.48 -17.36
CA ASP A 73 -2.51 1.03 -17.48
C ASP A 73 -1.91 1.45 -16.13
N LYS A 74 -2.77 1.78 -15.15
CA LYS A 74 -2.39 2.07 -13.76
C LYS A 74 -2.56 0.87 -12.83
N SER A 75 -3.10 -0.24 -13.33
CA SER A 75 -3.36 -1.43 -12.53
C SER A 75 -2.25 -2.45 -12.74
N GLU A 76 -1.75 -2.99 -11.64
CA GLU A 76 -0.72 -4.02 -11.65
C GLU A 76 -1.28 -5.31 -11.05
N VAL A 77 -0.82 -6.45 -11.54
CA VAL A 77 -1.06 -7.75 -10.91
C VAL A 77 0.20 -8.26 -10.24
N MET A 78 0.07 -8.69 -8.99
CA MET A 78 1.12 -9.36 -8.23
C MET A 78 0.77 -10.84 -8.14
N VAL A 79 1.65 -11.72 -8.64
CA VAL A 79 1.40 -13.17 -8.69
C VAL A 79 2.45 -13.90 -7.86
N LEU A 80 2.00 -14.69 -6.89
CA LEU A 80 2.83 -15.43 -5.94
C LEU A 80 2.71 -16.94 -6.17
N GLY A 81 3.81 -17.67 -6.03
CA GLY A 81 3.82 -19.14 -6.11
C GLY A 81 3.84 -19.73 -7.53
N TYR A 82 3.89 -18.91 -8.57
CA TYR A 82 3.96 -19.34 -9.98
C TYR A 82 5.34 -19.07 -10.60
N THR A 83 5.64 -19.75 -11.70
CA THR A 83 6.83 -19.50 -12.54
C THR A 83 6.72 -18.19 -13.31
N GLN A 84 7.84 -17.64 -13.80
CA GLN A 84 7.84 -16.33 -14.46
C GLN A 84 6.93 -16.29 -15.71
N ASP A 85 6.88 -17.37 -16.49
CA ASP A 85 6.05 -17.45 -17.69
C ASP A 85 4.57 -17.50 -17.34
N GLU A 86 4.20 -18.24 -16.28
CA GLU A 86 2.82 -18.29 -15.78
C GLU A 86 2.37 -16.94 -15.23
N ARG A 87 3.23 -16.24 -14.48
CA ARG A 87 2.95 -14.90 -13.97
C ARG A 87 2.62 -13.93 -15.10
N LYS A 88 3.42 -13.98 -16.17
CA LYS A 88 3.21 -13.15 -17.35
C LYS A 88 1.90 -13.51 -18.06
N SER A 89 1.62 -14.81 -18.23
CA SER A 89 0.36 -15.28 -18.80
C SER A 89 -0.87 -14.79 -18.02
N ILE A 90 -0.81 -14.82 -16.69
CA ILE A 90 -1.89 -14.30 -15.82
C ILE A 90 -2.06 -12.79 -15.99
N ALA A 91 -0.96 -12.04 -16.04
CA ALA A 91 -0.98 -10.59 -16.28
C ALA A 91 -1.61 -10.23 -17.63
N ASP A 92 -1.20 -10.93 -18.70
CA ASP A 92 -1.71 -10.73 -20.05
C ASP A 92 -3.24 -11.00 -20.11
N ARG A 93 -3.73 -12.03 -19.40
CA ARG A 93 -5.16 -12.37 -19.31
C ARG A 93 -6.00 -11.36 -18.55
N LEU A 94 -5.44 -10.72 -17.54
CA LEU A 94 -6.08 -9.63 -16.80
C LEU A 94 -5.91 -8.28 -17.49
N ASN A 95 -5.13 -8.23 -18.58
CA ASN A 95 -4.75 -7.00 -19.28
C ASN A 95 -4.07 -5.99 -18.33
N CYS A 96 -3.34 -6.48 -17.32
CA CYS A 96 -2.62 -5.66 -16.34
C CYS A 96 -1.11 -5.78 -16.56
N GLN A 97 -0.36 -4.80 -16.07
CA GLN A 97 1.09 -4.93 -15.99
C GLN A 97 1.46 -5.93 -14.89
N LEU A 98 2.49 -6.75 -15.14
CA LEU A 98 3.05 -7.61 -14.09
C LEU A 98 3.86 -6.75 -13.12
N GLY A 99 3.37 -6.64 -11.88
CA GLY A 99 4.05 -5.94 -10.81
C GLY A 99 5.03 -6.82 -10.04
N CYS A 100 5.83 -6.18 -9.19
CA CYS A 100 6.74 -6.86 -8.27
C CYS A 100 6.60 -6.31 -6.84
N PHE A 101 6.84 -7.17 -5.85
CA PHE A 101 7.05 -6.72 -4.48
C PHE A 101 8.47 -6.15 -4.30
N PRO A 102 8.66 -5.20 -3.37
CA PRO A 102 7.63 -4.54 -2.57
C PRO A 102 6.84 -3.50 -3.39
N THR A 103 5.54 -3.37 -3.10
CA THR A 103 4.66 -2.34 -3.66
C THR A 103 4.17 -1.37 -2.58
N THR A 104 3.45 -0.31 -2.93
CA THR A 104 2.92 0.66 -1.96
C THR A 104 1.40 0.74 -2.05
N TYR A 105 0.73 0.60 -0.91
CA TYR A 105 -0.72 0.83 -0.77
C TYR A 105 -0.97 1.85 0.33
N LEU A 106 -1.70 2.94 0.02
CA LEU A 106 -1.97 4.03 0.97
C LEU A 106 -0.72 4.61 1.65
N GLY A 107 0.40 4.61 0.92
CA GLY A 107 1.69 5.10 1.41
C GLY A 107 2.48 4.12 2.28
N ILE A 108 1.95 2.92 2.51
CA ILE A 108 2.56 1.83 3.28
C ILE A 108 3.20 0.81 2.31
N PRO A 109 4.47 0.43 2.49
CA PRO A 109 5.08 -0.62 1.70
C PRO A 109 4.48 -1.98 2.05
N ILE A 110 4.11 -2.76 1.05
CA ILE A 110 3.65 -4.14 1.16
C ILE A 110 4.69 -5.03 0.47
N SER A 111 5.08 -6.11 1.13
CA SER A 111 5.99 -7.11 0.58
C SER A 111 5.43 -8.51 0.76
N ASP A 112 5.88 -9.44 -0.07
CA ASP A 112 5.60 -10.88 0.04
C ASP A 112 6.41 -11.55 1.16
N SER A 113 7.36 -10.82 1.72
CA SER A 113 8.23 -11.25 2.81
C SER A 113 8.33 -10.17 3.89
N ARG A 114 9.09 -10.45 4.95
CA ARG A 114 9.33 -9.46 6.01
C ARG A 114 10.13 -8.31 5.42
N LEU A 115 9.56 -7.10 5.49
CA LEU A 115 10.22 -5.88 5.04
C LEU A 115 11.60 -5.71 5.70
N THR A 116 12.58 -5.47 4.84
CA THR A 116 13.96 -5.18 5.22
C THR A 116 14.14 -3.71 5.58
N VAL A 117 15.28 -3.39 6.21
CA VAL A 117 15.67 -1.99 6.50
C VAL A 117 15.69 -1.16 5.22
N ALA A 118 16.19 -1.73 4.12
CA ALA A 118 16.30 -1.03 2.84
C ALA A 118 14.93 -0.65 2.27
N GLU A 119 13.94 -1.52 2.38
CA GLU A 119 12.59 -1.29 1.85
C GLU A 119 11.78 -0.30 2.71
N LEU A 120 12.08 -0.22 4.01
CA LEU A 120 11.46 0.75 4.91
C LEU A 120 12.16 2.11 4.92
N ARG A 121 13.44 2.19 4.51
CA ARG A 121 14.24 3.43 4.48
C ARG A 121 13.62 4.59 3.68
N PRO A 122 12.88 4.40 2.57
CA PRO A 122 12.15 5.48 1.89
C PRO A 122 11.22 6.28 2.82
N THR A 123 10.72 5.66 3.89
CA THR A 123 9.96 6.34 4.95
C THR A 123 10.77 7.44 5.63
N VAL A 124 12.05 7.19 5.90
CA VAL A 124 12.98 8.17 6.47
C VAL A 124 13.18 9.33 5.50
N GLY A 125 13.28 9.05 4.20
CA GLY A 125 13.31 10.08 3.15
C GLY A 125 12.05 10.96 3.14
N LYS A 126 10.86 10.35 3.28
CA LYS A 126 9.59 11.12 3.40
C LYS A 126 9.60 12.05 4.62
N LEU A 127 10.19 11.63 5.74
CA LEU A 127 10.35 12.48 6.92
C LEU A 127 11.30 13.64 6.65
N GLN A 128 12.45 13.38 6.04
CA GLN A 128 13.41 14.43 5.67
C GLN A 128 12.77 15.47 4.75
N HIS A 129 12.07 15.03 3.71
CA HIS A 129 11.40 15.92 2.76
C HIS A 129 10.32 16.79 3.40
N ARG A 130 9.62 16.30 4.43
CA ARG A 130 8.66 17.12 5.21
C ARG A 130 9.33 18.22 6.02
N ILE A 131 10.59 18.03 6.42
CA ILE A 131 11.35 18.98 7.23
C ILE A 131 12.02 20.04 6.36
N GLU A 132 12.44 19.70 5.14
CA GLU A 132 13.16 20.58 4.21
C GLU A 132 12.58 22.01 4.11
N PRO A 133 11.26 22.23 3.98
CA PRO A 133 10.69 23.58 3.89
C PRO A 133 10.85 24.44 5.16
N TRP A 134 11.21 23.82 6.28
CA TRP A 134 11.44 24.48 7.57
C TRP A 134 12.93 24.65 7.88
N GLN A 135 13.82 24.00 7.13
CA GLN A 135 15.26 24.20 7.26
C GLN A 135 15.61 25.61 6.77
N GLY A 136 16.25 26.41 7.63
CA GLY A 136 16.63 27.81 7.31
C GLY A 136 15.61 28.88 7.70
N ARG A 137 14.46 28.53 8.26
CA ARG A 137 13.58 29.51 8.93
C ARG A 137 14.19 29.88 10.30
N TRP A 138 14.05 31.15 10.72
CA TRP A 138 14.37 31.63 12.08
C TRP A 138 13.38 31.06 13.12
N LEU A 139 13.36 29.73 13.24
CA LEU A 139 12.49 29.01 14.15
C LEU A 139 13.15 28.88 15.51
N SER A 140 12.41 29.26 16.57
CA SER A 140 12.81 28.97 17.94
C SER A 140 12.81 27.45 18.19
N LYS A 141 13.55 27.02 19.22
CA LYS A 141 13.55 25.60 19.66
C LYS A 141 12.13 25.11 19.97
N ALA A 142 11.31 25.94 20.62
CA ALA A 142 9.91 25.62 20.91
C ALA A 142 9.08 25.39 19.63
N ALA A 143 9.23 26.27 18.63
CA ALA A 143 8.53 26.10 17.35
C ALA A 143 8.94 24.81 16.64
N ARG A 144 10.23 24.44 16.69
CA ARG A 144 10.73 23.18 16.11
C ARG A 144 10.19 21.95 16.83
N THR A 145 10.13 21.96 18.16
CA THR A 145 9.50 20.87 18.92
C THR A 145 8.03 20.68 18.53
N VAL A 146 7.28 21.78 18.38
CA VAL A 146 5.89 21.72 17.93
C VAL A 146 5.81 21.10 16.53
N LEU A 147 6.66 21.53 15.59
CA LEU A 147 6.68 20.99 14.22
C LEU A 147 7.02 19.50 14.19
N ILE A 148 8.01 19.05 14.97
CA ILE A 148 8.35 17.63 15.09
C ILE A 148 7.13 16.85 15.58
N ASN A 149 6.50 17.28 16.66
CA ASN A 149 5.37 16.59 17.28
C ASN A 149 4.12 16.58 16.41
N SER A 150 3.82 17.69 15.71
CA SER A 150 2.60 17.81 14.92
C SER A 150 2.68 17.10 13.56
N SER A 151 3.89 16.97 12.98
CA SER A 151 4.05 16.53 11.58
C SER A 151 4.85 15.25 11.39
N LEU A 152 5.89 15.01 12.20
CA LEU A 152 6.75 13.84 12.08
C LEU A 152 6.22 12.70 12.93
N SER A 153 5.81 12.99 14.17
CA SER A 153 5.27 11.97 15.07
C SER A 153 4.02 11.31 14.49
N SER A 154 3.14 12.05 13.81
CA SER A 154 1.95 11.47 13.19
C SER A 154 2.28 10.49 12.06
N LEU A 155 3.26 10.81 11.20
CA LEU A 155 3.72 9.90 10.13
C LEU A 155 4.42 8.66 10.71
N LEU A 156 5.22 8.85 11.76
CA LEU A 156 5.90 7.77 12.46
C LEU A 156 4.92 6.81 13.15
N LEU A 157 3.94 7.36 13.87
CA LEU A 157 2.88 6.59 14.51
C LEU A 157 2.06 5.80 13.48
N PHE A 158 1.75 6.41 12.35
CA PHE A 158 1.04 5.74 11.26
C PHE A 158 1.80 4.48 10.81
N ILE A 159 3.09 4.59 10.51
CA ILE A 159 3.88 3.45 10.00
C ILE A 159 4.15 2.41 11.09
N MET A 160 4.41 2.85 12.32
CA MET A 160 4.62 1.95 13.46
C MET A 160 3.35 1.18 13.85
N SER A 161 2.16 1.67 13.47
CA SER A 161 0.91 0.91 13.68
C SER A 161 0.81 -0.35 12.82
N PHE A 162 1.59 -0.44 11.73
CA PHE A 162 1.64 -1.62 10.85
C PHE A 162 2.92 -2.44 11.05
N TYR A 163 4.07 -1.78 11.27
CA TYR A 163 5.37 -2.44 11.32
C TYR A 163 6.19 -2.03 12.54
N SER A 164 6.81 -3.01 13.19
CA SER A 164 7.89 -2.72 14.14
C SER A 164 9.11 -2.24 13.37
N LEU A 165 9.56 -1.02 13.63
CA LEU A 165 10.75 -0.47 12.98
C LEU A 165 12.02 -1.14 13.54
N PRO A 166 12.98 -1.52 12.67
CA PRO A 166 14.31 -1.94 13.09
C PRO A 166 15.03 -0.82 13.84
N GLU A 167 15.89 -1.19 14.80
CA GLU A 167 16.69 -0.26 15.59
C GLU A 167 17.52 0.70 14.72
N THR A 168 18.05 0.22 13.59
CA THR A 168 18.75 1.06 12.61
C THR A 168 17.90 2.22 12.10
N LEU A 169 16.62 1.98 11.78
CA LEU A 169 15.72 3.05 11.32
C LEU A 169 15.35 3.98 12.46
N HIS A 170 15.20 3.48 13.69
CA HIS A 170 14.99 4.33 14.86
C HIS A 170 16.14 5.34 15.02
N HIS A 171 17.39 4.89 14.89
CA HIS A 171 18.55 5.79 14.95
C HIS A 171 18.59 6.79 13.79
N GLU A 172 18.28 6.37 12.56
CA GLU A 172 18.20 7.27 11.40
C GLU A 172 17.14 8.36 11.60
N ILE A 173 15.94 7.99 12.08
CA ILE A 173 14.84 8.91 12.39
C ILE A 173 15.24 9.90 13.49
N ALA A 174 15.81 9.40 14.59
CA ALA A 174 16.26 10.23 15.70
C ALA A 174 17.36 11.21 15.24
N THR A 175 18.25 10.78 14.36
CA THR A 175 19.28 11.63 13.77
C THR A 175 18.68 12.76 12.93
N VAL A 176 17.68 12.46 12.10
CA VAL A 176 16.96 13.46 11.29
C VAL A 176 16.26 14.49 12.18
N GLN A 177 15.53 14.02 13.20
CA GLN A 177 14.85 14.90 14.16
C GLN A 177 15.83 15.75 14.96
N GLY A 178 16.94 15.16 15.43
CA GLY A 178 17.99 15.85 16.15
C GLY A 178 18.65 16.94 15.32
N ARG A 179 19.05 16.63 14.08
CA ARG A 179 19.64 17.62 13.15
C ARG A 179 18.71 18.80 12.92
N PHE A 180 17.41 18.55 12.73
CA PHE A 180 16.43 19.62 12.57
C PHE A 180 16.29 20.47 13.84
N PHE A 181 16.20 19.82 15.01
CA PHE A 181 16.07 20.51 16.29
C PHE A 181 17.26 21.44 16.57
N TRP A 182 18.49 20.98 16.31
CA TRP A 182 19.73 21.70 16.59
C TRP A 182 20.23 22.62 15.45
N ALA A 183 19.59 22.61 14.28
CA ALA A 183 20.03 23.43 13.13
C ALA A 183 20.19 24.93 13.51
N GLY A 184 21.32 25.58 13.21
CA GLY A 184 21.52 27.00 13.56
C GLY A 184 22.12 27.28 14.95
N GLU A 185 22.68 26.27 15.63
CA GLU A 185 23.59 26.50 16.77
C GLU A 185 25.02 26.94 16.37
N GLY A 186 25.33 26.94 15.07
CA GLY A 186 26.68 27.21 14.54
C GLY A 186 26.92 28.59 13.92
N ASP A 187 26.02 29.57 14.11
CA ASP A 187 26.17 30.93 13.55
C ASP A 187 26.14 32.01 14.64
N LYS A 188 26.90 31.76 15.72
CA LYS A 188 27.20 32.75 16.76
C LYS A 188 28.70 32.98 16.85
#